data_AF-A0A1A0L646-F1
#
_entry.id   AF-A0A1A0L646-F1
#
_cell.length_a   1.000
_cell.length_b   1.000
_cell.length_c   1.000
_cell.angle_alpha   90.00
_cell.angle_beta   90.00
_cell.angle_gamma   90.00
#
_symmetry.space_group_name_H-M   'P 1'
#
loop_
_entity.id
_entity.type
_entity.pdbx_description
1 polymer ?
#
loop_
_entity_poly.entity_id
_entity_poly.type
_entity_poly.pdbx_seq_one_letter_code
_entity_poly.pdbx_strand_id
1 'polypeptide(L)'
;MWFHFDGDTIFVISQPRAGKIKNIVSNSLVSFHLDGDGTLGNGVLTMECRAQLAPVSDTPERLTAYLSKYESRIRDALQSTPSRYADEFSEGVILTPLAIRAW
;
A
#
# COMPACT_ATOMS: atom_id res chain seq x y z
N MET A 1 3.35 -5.81 4.32
CA MET A 1 3.14 -4.88 3.18
C MET A 1 3.13 -3.46 3.75
N TRP A 2 3.78 -2.49 3.12
CA TRP A 2 3.78 -1.09 3.56
C TRP A 2 2.71 -0.29 2.80
N PHE A 3 2.21 0.80 3.39
CA PHE A 3 1.11 1.59 2.83
C PHE A 3 1.13 3.06 3.29
N HIS A 4 0.52 3.92 2.50
CA HIS A 4 0.15 5.28 2.90
C HIS A 4 -1.38 5.39 2.95
N PHE A 5 -1.94 6.12 3.90
CA PHE A 5 -3.37 6.42 3.97
C PHE A 5 -3.50 7.94 4.02
N ASP A 6 -4.25 8.51 3.08
CA ASP A 6 -4.41 9.96 2.92
C ASP A 6 -5.70 10.52 3.58
N GLY A 7 -6.47 9.66 4.25
CA GLY A 7 -7.78 10.00 4.82
C GLY A 7 -8.96 9.44 4.03
N ASP A 8 -8.75 9.06 2.76
CA ASP A 8 -9.79 8.53 1.88
C ASP A 8 -9.40 7.17 1.27
N THR A 9 -8.16 7.05 0.80
CA THR A 9 -7.67 5.86 0.10
C THR A 9 -6.38 5.34 0.69
N ILE A 10 -6.17 4.03 0.54
CA ILE A 10 -4.92 3.37 0.92
C ILE A 10 -4.08 3.20 -0.34
N PHE A 11 -2.87 3.75 -0.33
CA PHE A 11 -1.91 3.62 -1.40
C PHE A 11 -0.82 2.62 -1.03
N VAL A 12 -0.61 1.65 -1.91
CA VAL A 12 0.41 0.61 -1.80
C VAL A 12 1.19 0.59 -3.10
N ILE A 13 2.49 0.26 -3.05
CA ILE A 13 3.26 0.00 -4.26
C ILE A 13 3.68 -1.48 -4.36
N SER A 14 3.94 -1.94 -5.57
CA SER A 14 4.25 -3.32 -5.92
C SER A 14 5.23 -3.40 -7.08
N GLN A 15 5.92 -4.53 -7.18
CA GLN A 15 6.55 -4.94 -8.43
C GLN A 15 5.46 -5.19 -9.49
N PRO A 16 5.64 -4.77 -10.75
CA PRO A 16 4.63 -4.92 -11.82
C PRO A 16 4.23 -6.36 -12.12
N ARG A 17 5.16 -7.31 -11.92
CA ARG A 17 4.96 -8.73 -12.27
C ARG A 17 4.55 -9.59 -11.07
N ALA A 18 4.23 -8.98 -9.92
CA ALA A 18 3.82 -9.72 -8.74
C ALA A 18 2.47 -10.42 -8.97
N GLY A 19 2.30 -11.64 -8.43
CA GLY A 19 1.06 -12.41 -8.58
C GLY A 19 -0.20 -11.67 -8.13
N LYS A 20 -0.11 -10.83 -7.09
CA LYS A 20 -1.23 -9.98 -6.62
C LYS A 20 -1.73 -9.00 -7.68
N ILE A 21 -0.86 -8.52 -8.58
CA ILE A 21 -1.25 -7.62 -9.68
C ILE A 21 -2.16 -8.38 -10.66
N LYS A 22 -1.76 -9.59 -11.06
CA LYS A 22 -2.62 -10.46 -11.89
C LYS A 22 -3.97 -10.74 -11.23
N ASN A 23 -3.98 -10.98 -9.92
CA ASN A 23 -5.23 -11.22 -9.18
C ASN A 23 -6.13 -9.97 -9.17
N ILE A 24 -5.57 -8.78 -8.93
CA ILE A 24 -6.32 -7.52 -8.93
C ILE A 24 -6.90 -7.21 -10.32
N VAL A 25 -6.14 -7.46 -11.39
CA VAL A 25 -6.64 -7.34 -12.76
C VAL A 25 -7.85 -8.25 -13.00
N SER A 26 -7.82 -9.48 -12.46
CA SER A 26 -8.94 -10.42 -12.61
C SER A 26 -10.12 -10.12 -11.69
N ASN A 27 -9.88 -9.54 -10.52
CA ASN A 27 -10.90 -9.17 -9.54
C ASN A 27 -10.40 -8.01 -8.67
N SER A 28 -11.01 -6.85 -8.84
CA SER A 28 -10.66 -5.64 -8.09
C SER A 28 -11.14 -5.63 -6.64
N LEU A 29 -11.99 -6.57 -6.22
CA LEU A 29 -12.47 -6.62 -4.84
C LEU A 29 -11.42 -7.29 -3.96
N VAL A 30 -10.90 -6.54 -3.00
CA VAL A 30 -9.84 -6.99 -2.10
C VAL A 30 -10.19 -6.65 -0.67
N SER A 31 -9.62 -7.39 0.28
CA SER A 31 -9.69 -7.04 1.70
C SER A 31 -8.33 -6.53 2.18
N PHE A 32 -8.33 -5.45 2.95
CA PHE A 32 -7.16 -4.87 3.60
C PHE A 32 -7.31 -4.97 5.11
N HIS A 33 -6.32 -5.53 5.78
CA HIS A 33 -6.36 -5.80 7.21
C HIS A 33 -5.22 -5.09 7.93
N LEU A 34 -5.51 -4.45 9.06
CA LEU A 34 -4.52 -3.98 10.02
C LEU A 34 -4.73 -4.70 11.34
N ASP A 35 -3.63 -5.23 11.86
CA ASP A 35 -3.58 -5.78 13.20
C ASP A 35 -2.97 -4.73 14.14
N GLY A 36 -3.52 -4.63 15.34
CA GLY A 36 -2.96 -3.81 16.41
C GLY A 36 -1.55 -4.27 16.76
N ASP A 37 -0.70 -3.34 17.19
CA ASP A 37 0.68 -3.66 17.58
C ASP A 37 0.79 -4.16 19.04
N GLY A 38 -0.33 -4.38 19.71
CA GLY A 38 -0.40 -4.80 21.10
C GLY A 38 -0.08 -3.71 22.12
N THR A 39 0.34 -2.50 21.70
CA THR A 39 0.71 -1.42 22.61
C THR A 39 -0.51 -0.63 23.11
N LEU A 40 -1.49 -0.42 22.24
CA LEU A 40 -2.76 0.26 22.53
C LEU A 40 -3.98 -0.68 22.46
N GLY A 41 -3.75 -1.97 22.20
CA GLY A 41 -4.80 -3.00 22.11
C GLY A 41 -4.49 -4.07 21.05
N ASN A 42 -5.37 -5.08 20.98
CA ASN A 42 -5.27 -6.22 20.05
C ASN A 42 -6.39 -6.18 19.00
N GLY A 43 -6.87 -4.98 18.69
CA GLY A 43 -7.98 -4.81 17.76
C GLY A 43 -7.55 -5.10 16.33
N VAL A 44 -8.50 -5.56 15.52
CA VAL A 44 -8.26 -5.87 14.11
C VAL A 44 -9.19 -5.01 13.26
N LEU A 45 -8.61 -4.23 12.35
CA LEU A 45 -9.36 -3.50 11.33
C LEU A 45 -9.37 -4.32 10.04
N THR A 46 -10.55 -4.51 9.47
CA THR A 46 -10.74 -5.11 8.15
C THR A 46 -11.53 -4.16 7.27
N MET A 47 -11.03 -3.91 6.06
CA MET A 47 -11.64 -3.07 5.06
C MET A 47 -11.86 -3.86 3.77
N GLU A 48 -13.11 -3.97 3.35
CA GLU A 48 -13.44 -4.39 1.99
C GLU A 48 -13.16 -3.20 1.08
N CYS A 49 -12.39 -3.38 0.01
CA CYS A 49 -11.96 -2.30 -0.86
C CYS A 49 -12.16 -2.66 -2.33
N ARG A 50 -12.31 -1.62 -3.16
CA ARG A 50 -12.06 -1.71 -4.60
C ARG A 50 -10.64 -1.26 -4.88
N ALA A 51 -9.86 -2.13 -5.52
CA ALA A 51 -8.49 -1.85 -5.95
C ALA A 51 -8.46 -1.30 -7.38
N GLN A 52 -7.65 -0.27 -7.57
CA GLN A 52 -7.28 0.26 -8.88
C GLN A 52 -5.75 0.22 -9.01
N LEU A 53 -5.28 -0.23 -10.18
CA LEU A 53 -3.88 -0.21 -10.54
C LEU A 53 -3.56 1.07 -11.31
N ALA A 54 -2.40 1.66 -11.04
CA ALA A 54 -1.86 2.78 -11.78
C ALA A 54 -0.33 2.79 -11.65
N PRO A 55 0.44 3.04 -12.72
CA PRO A 55 1.86 3.31 -12.60
C PRO A 55 2.12 4.39 -11.56
N VAL A 56 3.15 4.23 -10.73
CA VAL A 56 3.45 5.23 -9.68
C VAL A 56 3.80 6.61 -10.25
N SER A 57 4.25 6.67 -11.51
CA SER A 57 4.46 7.89 -12.29
C SER A 57 3.21 8.74 -12.46
N ASP A 58 2.04 8.10 -12.44
CA ASP A 58 0.75 8.77 -12.67
C ASP A 58 0.21 9.41 -11.38
N THR A 59 0.80 9.06 -10.23
CA THR A 59 0.43 9.58 -8.90
C THR A 59 1.66 10.01 -8.08
N PRO A 60 2.45 10.99 -8.56
CA PRO A 60 3.72 11.36 -7.94
C PRO A 60 3.56 11.82 -6.48
N GLU A 61 2.48 12.56 -6.16
CA GLU A 61 2.22 13.02 -4.79
C GLU A 61 2.03 11.87 -3.80
N ARG A 62 1.30 10.82 -4.21
CA ARG A 62 1.08 9.61 -3.40
C ARG A 62 2.37 8.83 -3.19
N LEU A 63 3.19 8.73 -4.24
CA LEU A 63 4.51 8.11 -4.17
C LEU A 63 5.42 8.88 -3.20
N THR A 64 5.46 10.21 -3.30
CA THR A 64 6.24 11.05 -2.38
C THR A 64 5.82 10.83 -0.94
N ALA A 65 4.52 10.89 -0.64
CA ALA A 65 4.02 10.68 0.73
C ALA A 65 4.35 9.28 1.28
N TYR A 66 4.25 8.24 0.45
CA TYR A 66 4.67 6.89 0.80
C TYR A 66 6.18 6.82 1.09
N LEU A 67 7.02 7.34 0.20
CA LEU A 67 8.47 7.26 0.34
C LEU A 67 8.95 8.06 1.56
N SER A 68 8.39 9.24 1.80
CA SER A 68 8.68 10.03 3.01
C SER A 68 8.32 9.26 4.28
N LYS A 69 7.19 8.55 4.32
CA LYS A 69 6.79 7.74 5.47
C LYS A 69 7.77 6.59 5.77
N TYR A 70 8.39 6.01 4.73
CA TYR A 70 9.22 4.81 4.86
C TYR A 70 10.72 5.02 4.61
N GLU A 71 11.17 6.27 4.42
CA GLU A 71 12.53 6.57 3.97
C GLU A 71 13.62 5.92 4.84
N SER A 72 13.56 6.11 6.17
CA SER A 72 14.54 5.49 7.08
C SER A 72 14.52 3.97 6.94
N ARG A 73 13.36 3.32 6.86
CA ARG A 73 13.31 1.85 6.67
C ARG A 73 13.88 1.40 5.32
N ILE A 74 13.67 2.17 4.25
CA ILE A 74 14.25 1.88 2.93
C ILE A 74 15.78 1.95 2.99
N ARG A 75 16.33 2.98 3.65
CA ARG A 75 17.78 3.17 3.77
C ARG A 75 18.41 2.17 4.73
N ASP A 76 17.82 2.02 5.91
CA ASP A 76 18.47 1.35 7.03
C ASP A 76 18.17 -0.16 7.05
N ALA A 77 16.94 -0.57 6.75
CA ALA A 77 16.55 -1.97 6.79
C ALA A 77 16.72 -2.67 5.44
N LEU A 78 16.46 -1.97 4.33
CA LEU A 78 16.59 -2.53 2.98
C LEU A 78 17.93 -2.19 2.31
N GLN A 79 18.77 -1.33 2.93
CA GLN A 79 20.07 -0.91 2.37
C GLN A 79 19.94 -0.41 0.92
N SER A 80 18.88 0.37 0.66
CA SER A 80 18.52 0.89 -0.67
C SER A 80 18.27 2.39 -0.62
N THR A 81 17.90 2.99 -1.75
CA THR A 81 17.47 4.39 -1.84
C THR A 81 15.97 4.47 -2.18
N PRO A 82 15.27 5.55 -1.80
CA PRO A 82 13.89 5.76 -2.21
C PRO A 82 13.68 5.68 -3.73
N SER A 83 14.62 6.22 -4.52
CA SER A 83 14.60 6.14 -5.98
C SER A 83 14.68 4.70 -6.49
N ARG A 84 15.69 3.94 -6.06
CA ARG A 84 15.86 2.54 -6.46
C ARG A 84 14.68 1.67 -6.04
N TYR A 85 14.12 1.95 -4.86
CA TYR A 85 12.93 1.27 -4.37
C TYR A 85 11.71 1.58 -5.26
N ALA A 86 11.49 2.84 -5.64
CA ALA A 86 10.40 3.22 -6.54
C ALA A 86 10.55 2.63 -7.95
N ASP A 87 11.78 2.50 -8.46
CA ASP A 87 12.06 1.84 -9.74
C ASP A 87 11.69 0.35 -9.72
N GLU A 88 11.96 -0.33 -8.60
CA GLU A 88 11.62 -1.75 -8.42
C GLU A 88 10.11 -1.96 -8.18
N PHE A 89 9.50 -1.09 -7.38
CA PHE A 89 8.09 -1.14 -7.00
C PHE A 89 7.28 -0.08 -7.77
N SER A 90 7.32 -0.16 -9.10
CA SER A 90 6.77 0.87 -9.99
C SER A 90 5.26 0.77 -10.26
N GLU A 91 4.57 -0.19 -9.67
CA GLU A 91 3.11 -0.37 -9.80
C GLU A 91 2.38 0.11 -8.55
N GLY A 92 1.55 1.14 -8.68
CA GLY A 92 0.68 1.64 -7.63
C GLY A 92 -0.62 0.85 -7.54
N VAL A 93 -1.07 0.62 -6.31
CA VAL A 93 -2.35 0.00 -5.98
C VAL A 93 -3.09 0.94 -5.05
N ILE A 94 -4.16 1.54 -5.56
CA ILE A 94 -5.03 2.46 -4.84
C ILE A 94 -6.24 1.67 -4.38
N LEU A 95 -6.48 1.62 -3.06
CA LEU A 95 -7.61 0.93 -2.46
C LEU A 95 -8.61 1.95 -1.94
N THR A 96 -9.82 1.93 -2.49
CA THR A 96 -10.95 2.71 -1.99
C THR A 96 -11.79 1.82 -1.06
N PRO A 97 -11.90 2.16 0.25
CA PRO A 97 -12.73 1.41 1.18
C PRO A 97 -14.22 1.43 0.78
N LEU A 98 -14.89 0.29 0.95
CA LEU A 98 -16.31 0.07 0.68
C LEU A 98 -17.07 -0.27 1.97
N ALA A 99 -16.45 -1.05 2.86
CA ALA A 99 -17.00 -1.40 4.15
C ALA A 99 -15.88 -1.62 5.16
N ILE A 100 -16.14 -1.29 6.43
CA ILE A 100 -15.17 -1.40 7.52
C ILE A 100 -15.75 -2.27 8.62
N ARG A 101 -14.91 -3.16 9.17
CA ARG A 101 -15.20 -3.94 10.39
C ARG A 101 -14.03 -3.76 11.36
N ALA A 102 -14.33 -3.48 12.61
CA ALA A 102 -13.36 -3.29 13.67
C ALA A 102 -13.82 -4.02 14.93
N TRP A 103 -12.87 -4.62 15.64
CA TRP A 103 -13.07 -5.40 16.86
C TRP A 103 -12.03 -4.99 17.89
#